data_AF-A0AB74UQJ8-F1
#
_entry.id   AF-A0AB74UQJ8-F1
#
_cell.length_a   1.000
_cell.length_b   1.000
_cell.length_c   1.000
_cell.angle_alpha   90.00
_cell.angle_beta   90.00
_cell.angle_gamma   90.00
#
_symmetry.space_group_name_H-M   'P 1'
#
loop_
_entity.id
_entity.type
_entity.pdbx_description
1 polymer ?
#
loop_
_entity_poly.entity_id
_entity_poly.type
_entity_poly.pdbx_seq_one_letter_code
_entity_poly.pdbx_strand_id
1 'polypeptide(L)'
;MSPGTNVAERCSAYRTHVEQAITRDELNSIRLHIQRQHTYGTERFREAVEAQLSRRAGPAKIGRSRKSAPAPESAYCPLFR
;
A
#
# COMPACT_ATOMS: atom_id res chain seq x y z
N MET A 1 -20.65 -24.66 -7.79
CA MET A 1 -19.58 -25.25 -6.94
C MET A 1 -19.90 -24.90 -5.49
N SER A 2 -20.07 -25.90 -4.62
CA SER A 2 -20.21 -25.66 -3.18
C SER A 2 -18.82 -25.47 -2.57
N PRO A 3 -18.57 -24.48 -1.71
CA PRO A 3 -17.23 -24.21 -1.16
C PRO A 3 -16.73 -25.29 -0.19
N GLY A 4 -17.51 -26.35 0.09
CA GLY A 4 -17.15 -27.39 1.05
C GLY A 4 -17.71 -27.12 2.45
N THR A 5 -17.80 -28.17 3.24
CA THR A 5 -18.49 -28.18 4.55
C THR A 5 -17.55 -27.88 5.72
N ASN A 6 -16.25 -28.19 5.61
CA ASN A 6 -15.25 -27.89 6.64
C ASN A 6 -14.22 -26.84 6.18
N VAL A 7 -13.41 -26.34 7.12
CA VAL A 7 -12.41 -25.29 6.86
C VAL A 7 -11.39 -25.72 5.82
N ALA A 8 -10.90 -26.97 5.89
CA ALA A 8 -9.88 -27.47 4.98
C ALA A 8 -10.40 -27.56 3.53
N GLU A 9 -11.63 -28.04 3.36
CA GLU A 9 -12.32 -28.07 2.07
C GLU A 9 -12.49 -26.67 1.50
N ARG A 10 -12.94 -25.70 2.32
CA ARG A 10 -13.05 -24.29 1.89
C ARG A 10 -11.71 -23.72 1.47
N CYS A 11 -10.65 -23.92 2.26
CA CYS A 11 -9.32 -23.43 1.92
C CYS A 11 -8.81 -24.04 0.60
N SER A 12 -9.04 -25.34 0.40
CA SER A 12 -8.65 -26.04 -0.83
C SER A 12 -9.43 -25.50 -2.05
N ALA A 13 -10.75 -25.36 -1.92
CA ALA A 13 -11.62 -24.82 -2.96
C ALA A 13 -11.20 -23.38 -3.33
N TYR A 14 -11.01 -22.50 -2.34
CA TYR A 14 -10.54 -21.14 -2.59
C TYR A 14 -9.17 -21.10 -3.27
N ARG A 15 -8.22 -21.94 -2.84
CA ARG A 15 -6.89 -21.98 -3.47
C ARG A 15 -7.00 -22.39 -4.94
N THR A 16 -7.79 -23.43 -5.22
CA THR A 16 -8.05 -23.90 -6.59
C THR A 16 -8.68 -22.80 -7.46
N HIS A 17 -9.67 -22.09 -6.92
CA HIS A 17 -10.32 -20.98 -7.63
C HIS A 17 -9.34 -19.85 -7.97
N VAL A 18 -8.48 -19.47 -7.03
CA VAL A 18 -7.48 -18.43 -7.26
C VAL A 18 -6.47 -18.90 -8.31
N GLU A 19 -5.97 -20.13 -8.21
CA GLU A 19 -5.02 -20.69 -9.18
C GLU A 19 -5.57 -20.77 -10.60
N GLN A 20 -6.88 -20.99 -10.76
CA GLN A 20 -7.55 -21.01 -12.06
C GLN A 20 -7.86 -19.61 -12.60
N ALA A 21 -8.09 -18.63 -11.73
CA ALA A 21 -8.63 -17.33 -12.12
C ALA A 21 -7.55 -16.28 -12.41
N ILE A 22 -6.35 -16.39 -11.83
CA ILE A 22 -5.30 -15.39 -12.00
C ILE A 22 -3.99 -16.00 -12.49
N THR A 23 -3.29 -15.26 -13.31
CA THR A 23 -1.94 -15.62 -13.78
C THR A 23 -0.92 -15.50 -12.66
N ARG A 24 0.25 -16.13 -12.85
CA ARG A 24 1.36 -16.04 -11.91
C ARG A 24 1.86 -14.61 -11.74
N ASP A 25 1.83 -13.80 -12.79
CA ASP A 25 2.28 -12.41 -12.78
C ASP A 25 1.30 -11.50 -12.04
N GLU A 26 0.00 -11.73 -12.20
CA GLU A 26 -1.03 -11.05 -11.40
C GLU A 26 -0.90 -11.42 -9.90
N LEU A 27 -0.68 -12.69 -9.58
CA LEU A 27 -0.44 -13.13 -8.20
C LEU A 27 0.80 -12.45 -7.60
N ASN A 28 1.89 -12.34 -8.36
CA ASN A 28 3.10 -11.62 -7.93
C ASN A 28 2.81 -10.14 -7.72
N SER A 29 2.01 -9.53 -8.60
CA SER A 29 1.59 -8.13 -8.47
C SER A 29 0.76 -7.91 -7.21
N ILE A 30 -0.24 -8.76 -6.93
CA ILE A 30 -1.05 -8.70 -5.71
C ILE A 30 -0.15 -8.80 -4.46
N ARG A 31 0.77 -9.76 -4.42
CA ARG A 31 1.73 -9.93 -3.31
C ARG A 31 2.56 -8.67 -3.09
N LEU A 32 3.08 -8.08 -4.16
CA LEU A 32 3.88 -6.84 -4.09
C LEU A 32 3.08 -5.67 -3.51
N HIS A 33 1.82 -5.52 -3.91
CA HIS A 33 0.95 -4.46 -3.40
C HIS A 33 0.66 -4.64 -1.91
N ILE A 34 0.34 -5.86 -1.47
CA ILE A 34 0.13 -6.17 -0.05
C ILE A 34 1.39 -5.86 0.76
N GLN A 35 2.57 -6.28 0.30
CA GLN A 35 3.84 -6.05 0.99
C GLN A 35 4.14 -4.55 1.17
N ARG A 36 3.77 -3.72 0.19
CA ARG A 36 3.95 -2.26 0.24
C ARG A 36 2.81 -1.53 0.95
N GLN A 37 1.79 -2.25 1.42
CA GLN A 37 0.54 -1.69 1.93
C GLN A 37 -0.16 -0.77 0.91
N HIS A 38 -0.02 -1.11 -0.38
CA HIS A 38 -0.69 -0.44 -1.48
C HIS A 38 -1.97 -1.17 -1.87
N THR A 39 -2.92 -0.41 -2.39
CA THR A 39 -4.12 -0.93 -3.04
C THR A 39 -3.76 -1.53 -4.40
N TYR A 40 -4.24 -2.74 -4.66
CA TYR A 40 -4.20 -3.36 -5.98
C TYR A 40 -5.53 -3.07 -6.69
N GLY A 41 -5.49 -2.33 -7.79
CA GLY A 41 -6.71 -1.97 -8.54
C GLY A 41 -6.59 -0.65 -9.29
N THR A 42 -7.74 -0.06 -9.63
CA THR A 42 -7.81 1.21 -10.34
C THR A 42 -7.55 2.41 -9.42
N GLU A 43 -7.22 3.56 -9.99
CA GLU A 43 -7.07 4.81 -9.24
C GLU A 43 -8.33 5.18 -8.44
N ARG A 44 -9.53 4.96 -9.01
CA ARG A 44 -10.80 5.17 -8.29
C ARG A 44 -10.91 4.28 -7.05
N PHE A 45 -10.47 3.03 -7.15
CA PHE A 45 -10.47 2.12 -6.00
C PHE A 45 -9.48 2.57 -4.93
N ARG A 46 -8.27 2.99 -5.33
CA ARG A 46 -7.28 3.58 -4.43
C ARG A 46 -7.86 4.78 -3.69
N GLU A 47 -8.44 5.74 -4.40
CA GLU A 47 -9.03 6.94 -3.81
C GLU A 47 -10.16 6.61 -2.81
N ALA A 48 -11.02 5.64 -3.14
CA ALA A 48 -12.08 5.20 -2.24
C ALA A 48 -11.52 4.59 -0.93
N VAL A 49 -10.49 3.75 -1.04
CA VAL A 49 -9.82 3.15 0.13
C VAL A 49 -9.11 4.22 0.96
N GLU A 50 -8.43 5.17 0.32
CA GLU A 50 -7.76 6.27 1.02
C GLU A 50 -8.75 7.17 1.76
N ALA A 51 -9.90 7.46 1.16
CA ALA A 51 -10.98 8.21 1.79
C ALA A 51 -11.56 7.46 3.00
N GLN A 52 -11.78 6.15 2.88
CA GLN A 52 -12.31 5.32 3.97
C GLN A 52 -11.33 5.21 5.14
N LEU A 53 -10.04 5.03 4.87
CA LEU A 53 -9.03 4.80 5.91
C LEU A 53 -8.42 6.10 6.44
N SER A 54 -8.73 7.26 5.84
CA SER A 54 -8.06 8.54 6.10
C SER A 54 -6.53 8.44 6.04
N ARG A 55 -6.01 7.54 5.19
CA ARG A 55 -4.59 7.22 5.07
C ARG A 55 -4.24 6.93 3.62
N ARG A 56 -3.04 7.31 3.18
CA ARG A 56 -2.52 6.95 1.86
C ARG A 56 -2.33 5.43 1.73
N ALA A 57 -2.69 4.91 0.56
CA ALA A 57 -2.66 3.48 0.25
C ALA A 57 -2.15 3.26 -1.18
N GLY A 58 -1.30 4.15 -1.68
CA GLY A 58 -0.57 4.01 -2.93
C GLY A 58 0.79 4.70 -2.88
N PRO A 59 1.58 4.60 -3.97
CA PRO A 59 2.91 5.16 -4.02
C PRO A 59 2.93 6.64 -3.63
N ALA A 60 3.75 7.00 -2.65
CA ALA A 60 3.97 8.40 -2.34
C ALA A 60 4.66 9.08 -3.52
N LYS A 61 4.16 10.25 -3.96
CA LYS A 61 4.96 11.14 -4.80
C LYS A 61 6.24 11.44 -4.02
N ILE A 62 7.38 10.95 -4.50
CA ILE A 62 8.70 11.31 -4.00
C ILE A 62 8.82 12.82 -4.23
N GLY A 63 8.71 13.60 -3.15
CA GLY A 63 8.85 15.05 -3.23
C GLY A 63 10.31 15.45 -3.41
N ARG A 64 10.55 16.57 -4.10
CA ARG A 64 11.79 17.35 -3.95
C ARG A 64 11.82 17.88 -2.51
N SER A 65 12.95 17.79 -1.82
CA SER A 65 13.09 18.42 -0.50
C SER A 65 12.66 19.88 -0.60
N ARG A 66 11.82 20.34 0.34
CA ARG A 66 11.53 21.78 0.43
C ARG A 66 12.87 22.45 0.71
N LYS A 67 13.32 23.32 -0.20
CA LYS A 67 14.49 24.16 0.06
C LYS A 67 14.15 24.95 1.31
N SER A 68 14.90 24.73 2.40
CA SER A 68 14.74 25.52 3.62
C SER A 68 14.82 26.99 3.23
N ALA A 69 13.88 27.80 3.72
CA ALA A 69 14.01 29.24 3.65
C ALA A 69 15.38 29.63 4.25
N PRO A 70 16.08 30.64 3.71
CA PRO A 70 17.33 31.09 4.29
C PRO A 70 17.10 31.37 5.77
N ALA A 71 17.94 30.79 6.63
CA ALA A 71 17.91 31.06 8.06
C ALA A 71 17.97 32.59 8.25
N PRO A 72 17.16 33.17 9.16
CA PRO A 72 17.31 34.57 9.49
C PRO A 72 18.75 34.81 9.95
N GLU A 73 19.38 35.79 9.31
CA GLU A 73 20.72 36.24 9.60
C GLU A 73 20.83 36.61 11.08
N SER A 74 21.70 35.88 11.78
CA SER A 74 22.26 36.22 13.09
C SER A 74 21.26 36.53 14.22
N ALA A 75 20.99 35.50 15.04
CA ALA A 75 20.98 35.69 16.48
C ALA A 75 22.01 34.74 17.10
N TYR A 76 23.07 35.34 17.62
CA TYR A 76 24.08 34.74 18.48
C TYR A 76 23.44 33.71 19.45
N CYS A 77 23.93 32.47 19.48
CA CYS A 77 23.65 31.50 20.56
C CYS A 77 24.90 31.37 21.44
N PRO A 78 24.98 32.05 22.60
CA PRO A 78 26.10 31.91 23.51
C PRO A 78 25.74 30.90 24.61
N LEU A 79 25.66 29.60 24.31
CA LEU A 79 25.41 28.59 25.37
C LEU A 79 26.16 27.28 25.18
N PHE A 80 27.41 27.32 24.75
CA PHE A 80 28.37 26.27 25.10
C PHE A 80 29.74 26.93 25.36
N ARG A 81 30.10 27.02 26.65
CA ARG A 81 31.47 27.23 27.13
C ARG A 81 31.99 25.89 27.64
#